data_AF-A0A7C3MZ88-F1
#
_entry.id   AF-A0A7C3MZ88-F1
#
_cell.length_a   1.000
_cell.length_b   1.000
_cell.length_c   1.000
_cell.angle_alpha   90.00
_cell.angle_beta   90.00
_cell.angle_gamma   90.00
#
_symmetry.space_group_name_H-M   'P 1'
#
loop_
_entity.id
_entity.type
_entity.pdbx_description
1 polymer ?
#
loop_
_entity_poly.entity_id
_entity_poly.type
_entity_poly.pdbx_seq_one_letter_code
_entity_poly.pdbx_strand_id
1 'polypeptide(L)' 'MAEMISKEIFLSMAEASGLDVKDPHMEELFGFVTKVLPSLRVIDRLDLTDVEPLSTFIPQKE' A
#
# COMPACT_ATOMS: atom_id res chain seq x y z
N MET A 1 -0.05 15.23 11.02
CA MET A 1 -0.73 15.39 9.72
C MET A 1 -0.45 14.11 8.94
N ALA A 2 -1.46 13.46 8.35
CA ALA A 2 -1.18 12.30 7.51
C ALA A 2 -0.43 12.81 6.26
N GLU A 3 0.83 12.42 6.10
CA GLU A 3 1.53 12.59 4.84
C GLU A 3 0.74 11.84 3.76
N MET A 4 0.10 12.61 2.88
CA MET A 4 -0.46 12.11 1.64
C MET A 4 0.70 11.73 0.73
N ILE A 5 0.63 10.56 0.11
CA ILE A 5 1.63 10.17 -0.88
C ILE A 5 1.53 11.15 -2.05
N SER A 6 2.67 11.64 -2.53
CA SER A 6 2.69 12.44 -3.74
C SER A 6 2.39 11.55 -4.96
N LYS A 7 1.89 12.16 -6.03
CA LYS A 7 1.66 11.45 -7.29
C LYS A 7 2.95 10.86 -7.87
N GLU A 8 4.08 11.53 -7.65
CA GLU A 8 5.40 11.03 -8.05
C GLU A 8 5.79 9.74 -7.33
N ILE A 9 5.61 9.69 -6.00
CA ILE A 9 5.86 8.50 -5.20
C ILE A 9 4.93 7.36 -5.64
N PHE A 10 3.65 7.67 -5.85
CA PHE A 10 2.68 6.71 -6.37
C PHE A 10 3.13 6.07 -7.68
N LEU A 11 3.53 6.89 -8.67
CA LEU A 11 3.95 6.39 -9.98
C LEU A 11 5.23 5.54 -9.88
N SER A 12 6.17 5.94 -9.02
CA SER A 12 7.38 5.14 -8.75
C SER A 12 7.05 3.77 -8.14
N MET A 13 6.10 3.72 -7.19
CA MET A 13 5.62 2.46 -6.63
C MET A 13 4.88 1.60 -7.66
N ALA A 14 4.06 2.23 -8.52
CA ALA A 14 3.32 1.55 -9.57
C ALA A 14 4.27 0.90 -10.58
N GLU A 15 5.29 1.64 -11.04
CA GLU A 15 6.34 1.12 -11.93
C GLU A 15 7.11 -0.04 -11.28
N ALA A 16 7.52 0.11 -10.01
CA ALA A 16 8.21 -0.95 -9.27
C ALA A 16 7.35 -2.21 -9.06
N SER A 17 6.02 -2.06 -9.07
CA SER A 17 5.04 -3.14 -8.98
C SER A 17 4.71 -3.76 -10.35
N GLY A 18 5.33 -3.27 -11.43
CA GLY A 18 5.15 -3.76 -12.80
C GLY A 18 3.92 -3.19 -13.53
N LEU A 19 3.33 -2.10 -13.02
CA LEU A 19 2.21 -1.42 -13.69
C LEU A 19 2.73 -0.50 -14.80
N ASP A 20 1.98 -0.38 -15.89
CA ASP A 20 2.23 0.64 -16.90
C ASP A 20 1.74 2.01 -16.39
N VAL A 21 2.70 2.89 -16.07
CA VAL A 21 2.42 4.25 -15.57
C VAL A 21 1.76 5.16 -16.62
N LYS A 22 1.72 4.74 -17.89
CA LYS A 22 1.03 5.47 -18.97
C LYS A 22 -0.42 5.04 -19.14
N ASP A 23 -0.86 4.02 -18.42
CA ASP A 23 -2.23 3.54 -18.48
C ASP A 23 -3.20 4.66 -18.06
N PRO A 24 -4.29 4.89 -18.82
CA PRO A 24 -5.26 5.95 -18.52
C PRO A 24 -5.93 5.81 -17.14
N HIS A 25 -5.95 4.61 -16.55
CA HIS A 25 -6.55 4.33 -15.24
C HIS A 25 -5.63 4.68 -14.07
N MET A 26 -4.39 5.13 -14.30
CA MET A 26 -3.47 5.50 -13.21
C MET A 26 -4.00 6.65 -12.33
N GLU A 27 -4.79 7.56 -12.90
CA GLU A 27 -5.41 8.66 -12.13
C GLU A 27 -6.48 8.14 -11.17
N GLU A 28 -7.30 7.19 -11.62
CA GLU A 28 -8.33 6.54 -10.81
C GLU A 28 -7.69 5.72 -9.69
N LEU A 29 -6.65 4.94 -10.04
CA LEU A 29 -5.90 4.14 -9.08
C LEU A 29 -5.21 5.03 -8.03
N PHE A 30 -4.62 6.16 -8.43
CA PHE A 30 -4.05 7.13 -7.50
C PHE A 30 -5.11 7.67 -6.53
N GLY A 31 -6.30 8.03 -7.05
CA GLY A 31 -7.44 8.48 -6.25
C GLY A 31 -7.94 7.40 -5.27
N PHE A 32 -7.87 6.13 -5.65
CA PHE A 32 -8.20 5.02 -4.77
C PHE A 32 -7.14 4.82 -3.67
N VAL A 33 -5.87 4.74 -4.04
CA VAL A 33 -4.74 4.50 -3.12
C VAL A 33 -4.65 5.61 -2.07
N THR A 34 -4.81 6.87 -2.46
CA THR A 34 -4.81 8.02 -1.54
C THR A 34 -5.95 8.01 -0.53
N LYS A 35 -7.08 7.38 -0.85
CA LYS A 35 -8.21 7.19 0.08
C LYS A 35 -8.03 5.98 1.00
N VAL A 36 -7.45 4.90 0.50
CA VAL A 36 -7.29 3.64 1.24
C VAL A 36 -6.10 3.68 2.19
N LEU A 37 -4.94 4.18 1.76
CA LEU A 37 -3.71 4.20 2.58
C LEU A 37 -3.92 4.79 3.99
N PRO A 38 -4.61 5.93 4.18
CA PRO A 38 -4.84 6.48 5.50
C PRO A 38 -5.59 5.53 6.45
N SER A 39 -6.46 4.67 5.93
CA SER A 39 -7.19 3.68 6.74
C SER A 39 -6.28 2.61 7.35
N LEU A 40 -5.12 2.35 6.72
CA LEU A 40 -4.14 1.38 7.21
C LEU A 40 -3.33 1.90 8.40
N ARG A 41 -3.33 3.22 8.68
CA ARG A 41 -2.61 3.82 9.82
C ARG A 41 -3.10 3.35 11.19
N VAL A 42 -4.20 2.60 11.26
CA VAL A 42 -4.57 1.89 12.48
C VAL A 42 -3.46 0.95 12.95
N ILE A 43 -2.62 0.46 12.04
CA ILE A 43 -1.44 -0.37 12.34
C ILE A 43 -0.40 0.36 13.21
N ASP A 44 -0.28 1.69 13.08
CA ASP A 44 0.68 2.51 13.84
C ASP A 44 0.37 2.50 15.35
N ARG A 45 -0.82 2.05 15.74
CA ARG A 45 -1.27 1.96 17.14
C ARG A 45 -1.05 0.59 17.75
N LEU A 46 -0.61 -0.39 16.98
CA LEU A 46 -0.37 -1.73 17.47
C LEU A 46 0.98 -1.74 18.20
N ASP A 47 0.98 -2.23 19.45
CA ASP A 47 2.22 -2.58 20.13
C ASP A 47 2.68 -3.93 19.59
N LEU A 48 3.76 -3.90 18.81
CA LEU A 48 4.38 -5.08 18.22
C LEU A 48 5.70 -5.44 18.94
N THR A 49 5.93 -4.89 20.14
CA THR A 49 7.10 -5.24 20.95
C THR A 49 7.11 -6.74 21.22
N ASP A 50 8.24 -7.37 20.95
CA ASP A 50 8.46 -8.81 21.12
C ASP A 50 7.52 -9.73 20.30
N VAL A 51 6.84 -9.20 19.27
CA VAL A 51 6.02 -9.99 18.34
C VAL A 51 6.87 -10.42 17.13
N GLU A 52 7.07 -11.73 16.95
CA GLU A 52 7.74 -12.26 15.76
C GLU A 52 6.83 -12.21 14.52
N PRO A 53 7.32 -11.70 13.37
CA PRO A 53 6.58 -11.75 12.11
C PRO A 53 6.39 -13.19 11.64
N LEU A 54 5.14 -13.56 11.32
CA LEU A 54 4.84 -14.86 10.73
C LEU A 54 5.41 -14.92 9.31
N SER A 55 6.56 -15.58 9.14
CA SER A 55 7.26 -15.67 7.85
C SER A 55 6.76 -16.84 6.98
N THR A 56 5.91 -17.70 7.53
CA THR A 56 5.38 -18.88 6.84
C THR A 56 4.11 -18.52 6.07
N PHE A 57 4.20 -18.53 4.74
CA PHE A 57 3.01 -18.56 3.90
C PHE A 57 2.32 -19.90 4.07
N ILE A 58 1.17 -19.92 4.74
CA ILE A 58 0.29 -21.09 4.81
C ILE A 58 -0.83 -20.84 3.79
N PRO A 59 -0.78 -21.45 2.59
CA PRO A 59 -1.88 -21.33 1.64
C PRO A 59 -3.17 -21.83 2.29
N GLN A 60 -4.23 -21.01 2.22
CA GLN A 60 -5.57 -21.46 2.58
C GLN A 60 -5.95 -22.57 1.60
N LYS A 61 -6.31 -23.75 2.10
CA LYS A 61 -6.77 -24.87 1.28
C LYS A 61 -8.18 -24.54 0.80
N GLU A 62 -8.38 -24.48 -0.52
CA GLU A 62 -9.70 -24.45 -1.16
C GLU A 62 -10.49 -25.73 -0.87
#